data_AF-A0A955T125-F1
#
_entry.id   AF-A0A955T125-F1
#
_cell.length_a   1.000
_cell.length_b   1.000
_cell.length_c   1.000
_cell.angle_alpha   90.00
_cell.angle_beta   90.00
_cell.angle_gamma   90.00
#
_symmetry.space_group_name_H-M   'P 1'
#
loop_
_entity.id
_entity.type
_entity.pdbx_description
1 polymer ?
#
loop_
_entity_poly.entity_id
_entity_poly.type
_entity_poly.pdbx_seq_one_letter_code
_entity_poly.pdbx_strand_id
1 'polypeptide(L)'
;MAGVLMSSRWIVRSLETEDPNLGTLETLKEIKQQLRGKLSAVWKEANNEISERIRRTPLENPGDSKDKKKKKGDEAPSFPGTLPEIWNHVIASASEGVEVEQSWKELVEKFSVERENRTSENKANLHLIADFTRDEIPQGWHVQGFGMKHGRVKDGALVLSDATDEIAMSLLPAGRWSHVWSQRLGGAVRSPLFAQKPAPTISVGYAAGHFSSQTLIVDNAFHSERMMFNKQGIEDWLTLETGNLQPLAGTPDQTPRRVYLELATKSFNNYFPPRDKYGGVTREDERDERSWLGITQVYEHPKDHPPVDELKRFTPLFTGDSLPSSTEELAERIASLLMVSIERWSQDDCDSEDVRLINEALKGDWLPNDPASHPEIAALRDRYWEFERRLQPDRVIGGVADWNEGENAQVGVRGSYTVLGEEVPRGNIRFLGGPGSRTYLESSGRLELARNYASDKNPLTARVFVNRVWHYLFGEGLVRTVDNFGQLGEKP
;
A
#
# COMPACT_ATOMS: atom_id res chain seq x y z
N MET A 1 29.91 15.35 -12.66
CA MET A 1 29.59 15.05 -11.24
C MET A 1 28.15 15.40 -10.87
N ALA A 2 27.59 16.55 -11.27
CA ALA A 2 26.20 16.92 -10.97
C ALA A 2 25.18 15.81 -11.31
N GLY A 3 25.18 15.25 -12.53
CA GLY A 3 24.26 14.14 -12.88
C GLY A 3 24.42 12.84 -12.05
N VAL A 4 25.57 12.64 -11.38
CA VAL A 4 25.77 11.52 -10.43
C VAL A 4 25.10 11.78 -9.07
N LEU A 5 24.93 13.06 -8.72
CA LEU A 5 24.36 13.50 -7.44
C LEU A 5 22.85 13.79 -7.52
N MET A 6 22.33 14.11 -8.70
CA MET A 6 20.93 14.56 -8.90
C MET A 6 19.90 13.44 -9.09
N SER A 7 20.32 12.17 -9.21
CA SER A 7 19.44 11.03 -9.52
C SER A 7 18.81 10.35 -8.29
N SER A 8 19.15 10.78 -7.08
CA SER A 8 18.82 10.02 -5.87
C SER A 8 17.66 10.55 -5.07
N ARG A 9 17.07 9.64 -4.30
CA ARG A 9 15.85 9.86 -3.52
C ARG A 9 16.16 9.73 -2.04
N TRP A 10 15.61 10.62 -1.24
CA TRP A 10 15.65 10.43 0.21
C TRP A 10 14.66 9.34 0.57
N ILE A 11 15.12 8.40 1.37
CA ILE A 11 14.30 7.31 1.87
C ILE A 11 14.62 7.10 3.34
N VAL A 12 13.78 6.33 4.00
CA VAL A 12 14.07 5.79 5.32
C VAL A 12 14.38 4.32 5.17
N ARG A 13 15.44 3.82 5.82
CA ARG A 13 15.82 2.41 5.84
C ARG A 13 15.79 1.85 7.26
N SER A 14 15.46 0.57 7.38
CA SER A 14 15.73 -0.20 8.60
C SER A 14 17.25 -0.29 8.84
N LEU A 15 17.65 -0.14 10.10
CA LEU A 15 19.04 -0.20 10.55
C LEU A 15 19.51 -1.65 10.72
N GLU A 16 18.58 -2.54 11.07
CA GLU A 16 18.84 -3.93 11.36
C GLU A 16 19.21 -4.72 10.11
N THR A 17 20.26 -5.52 10.22
CA THR A 17 20.64 -6.50 9.20
C THR A 17 19.83 -7.79 9.32
N GLU A 18 19.41 -8.14 10.53
CA GLU A 18 18.61 -9.34 10.85
C GLU A 18 17.33 -8.94 11.60
N ASP A 19 16.24 -9.65 11.33
CA ASP A 19 14.96 -9.36 11.97
C ASP A 19 14.90 -10.00 13.38
N PRO A 20 14.77 -9.20 14.47
CA PRO A 20 14.70 -9.73 15.83
C PRO A 20 13.37 -10.47 16.12
N ASN A 21 12.37 -10.35 15.25
CA ASN A 21 11.02 -10.82 15.49
C ASN A 21 10.73 -12.23 14.97
N LEU A 22 11.67 -12.91 14.30
CA LEU A 22 11.41 -14.19 13.62
C LEU A 22 10.75 -15.25 14.52
N GLY A 23 11.23 -15.43 15.75
CA GLY A 23 10.63 -16.39 16.68
C GLY A 23 9.22 -15.99 17.15
N THR A 24 8.97 -14.69 17.34
CA THR A 24 7.65 -14.15 17.68
C THR A 24 6.68 -14.32 16.51
N LEU A 25 7.13 -14.07 15.27
CA LEU A 25 6.32 -14.21 14.06
C LEU A 25 5.86 -15.65 13.83
N GLU A 26 6.71 -16.64 14.03
CA GLU A 26 6.30 -18.05 13.94
C GLU A 26 5.21 -18.38 14.97
N THR A 27 5.34 -17.87 16.19
CA THR A 27 4.31 -18.08 17.22
C THR A 27 2.98 -17.40 16.83
N LEU A 28 3.03 -16.17 16.30
CA LEU A 28 1.82 -15.46 15.85
C LEU A 28 1.14 -16.19 14.68
N LYS A 29 1.92 -16.79 13.79
CA LYS A 29 1.41 -17.62 12.68
C LYS A 29 0.68 -18.85 13.19
N GLU A 30 1.24 -19.58 14.14
CA GLU A 30 0.57 -20.73 14.78
C GLU A 30 -0.75 -20.32 15.46
N ILE A 31 -0.75 -19.19 16.18
CA ILE A 31 -1.96 -18.68 16.85
C ILE A 31 -3.04 -18.33 15.81
N LYS A 32 -2.68 -17.66 14.71
CA LYS A 32 -3.64 -17.32 13.64
C LYS A 32 -4.20 -18.55 12.93
N GLN A 33 -3.39 -19.59 12.75
CA GLN A 33 -3.87 -20.85 12.19
C GLN A 33 -4.90 -21.53 13.11
N GLN A 34 -4.64 -21.54 14.43
CA GLN A 34 -5.60 -22.07 15.42
C GLN A 34 -6.89 -21.23 15.46
N LEU A 35 -6.77 -19.91 15.42
CA LEU A 35 -7.91 -18.99 15.38
C LEU A 35 -8.77 -19.20 14.14
N ARG A 36 -8.17 -19.36 12.95
CA ARG A 36 -8.91 -19.68 11.73
C ARG A 36 -9.74 -20.96 11.89
N GLY A 37 -9.13 -22.03 12.43
CA GLY A 37 -9.82 -23.30 12.67
C GLY A 37 -11.00 -23.17 13.62
N LYS A 38 -10.85 -22.40 14.71
CA LYS A 38 -11.91 -22.20 15.71
C LYS A 38 -13.01 -21.24 15.24
N LEU A 39 -12.65 -20.11 14.62
CA LEU A 39 -13.59 -19.15 14.06
C LEU A 39 -14.44 -19.77 12.95
N SER A 40 -13.82 -20.52 12.04
CA SER A 40 -14.58 -21.18 10.98
C SER A 40 -15.57 -22.22 11.52
N ALA A 41 -15.22 -22.96 12.59
CA ALA A 41 -16.17 -23.87 13.24
C ALA A 41 -17.38 -23.12 13.81
N VAL A 42 -17.14 -22.00 14.52
CA VAL A 42 -18.21 -21.14 15.06
C VAL A 42 -19.10 -20.60 13.94
N TRP A 43 -18.51 -20.07 12.87
CA TRP A 43 -19.28 -19.52 11.75
C TRP A 43 -20.10 -20.59 11.03
N LYS A 44 -19.57 -21.81 10.87
CA LYS A 44 -20.31 -22.93 10.25
C LYS A 44 -21.49 -23.39 11.11
N GLU A 45 -21.33 -23.43 12.42
CA GLU A 45 -22.42 -23.79 13.35
C GLU A 45 -23.52 -22.72 13.38
N ALA A 46 -23.17 -21.46 13.07
CA ALA A 46 -24.07 -20.32 13.09
C ALA A 46 -24.93 -20.13 11.82
N ASN A 47 -25.04 -21.11 10.92
CA ASN A 47 -25.77 -20.94 9.64
C ASN A 47 -27.20 -20.40 9.79
N ASN A 48 -27.97 -20.97 10.71
CA ASN A 48 -29.34 -20.51 10.97
C ASN A 48 -29.35 -19.10 11.59
N GLU A 49 -28.38 -18.81 12.46
CA GLU A 49 -28.22 -17.51 13.08
C GLU A 49 -27.84 -16.44 12.04
N ILE A 50 -27.01 -16.77 11.04
CA ILE A 50 -26.63 -15.86 9.95
C ILE A 50 -27.86 -15.47 9.13
N SER A 51 -28.71 -16.42 8.76
CA SER A 51 -29.98 -16.12 8.06
C SER A 51 -30.91 -15.22 8.89
N GLU A 52 -31.00 -15.45 10.21
CA GLU A 52 -31.73 -14.58 11.14
C GLU A 52 -31.12 -13.18 11.23
N ARG A 53 -29.79 -13.06 11.31
CA ARG A 53 -29.07 -11.79 11.35
C ARG A 53 -29.28 -10.99 10.06
N ILE A 54 -29.19 -11.63 8.89
CA ILE A 54 -29.49 -11.01 7.59
C ILE A 54 -30.90 -10.42 7.60
N ARG A 55 -31.91 -11.17 8.04
CA ARG A 55 -33.30 -10.69 8.11
C ARG A 55 -33.51 -9.51 9.05
N ARG A 56 -32.68 -9.37 10.09
CA ARG A 56 -32.73 -8.26 11.06
C ARG A 56 -31.92 -7.05 10.61
N THR A 57 -31.22 -7.12 9.49
CA THR A 57 -30.45 -6.00 8.95
C THR A 57 -31.37 -4.79 8.77
N PRO A 58 -31.08 -3.65 9.42
CA PRO A 58 -31.88 -2.45 9.26
C PRO A 58 -31.90 -2.01 7.79
N LEU A 59 -33.07 -1.60 7.31
CA LEU A 59 -33.17 -0.96 6.00
C LEU A 59 -32.40 0.35 6.04
N GLU A 60 -31.28 0.42 5.33
CA GLU A 60 -30.59 1.68 5.12
C GLU A 60 -31.43 2.53 4.17
N ASN A 61 -31.87 3.70 4.63
CA ASN A 61 -32.42 4.69 3.72
C ASN A 61 -31.31 5.09 2.73
N PRO A 62 -31.57 5.14 1.42
CA PRO A 62 -30.57 5.51 0.41
C PRO A 62 -29.97 6.93 0.55
N GLY A 63 -30.32 7.67 1.62
CA GLY A 63 -29.77 8.97 1.99
C GLY A 63 -28.90 9.00 3.27
N ASP A 64 -28.80 7.91 4.05
CA ASP A 64 -28.12 7.92 5.36
C ASP A 64 -26.67 7.41 5.35
N SER A 65 -26.13 7.02 4.18
CA SER A 65 -24.70 6.75 4.03
C SER A 65 -23.89 8.04 4.23
N LYS A 66 -23.41 8.26 5.46
CA LYS A 66 -22.58 9.41 5.84
C LYS A 66 -21.23 9.49 5.10
N ASP A 67 -20.87 8.49 4.31
CA ASP A 67 -19.57 8.39 3.64
C ASP A 67 -19.58 8.59 2.10
N LYS A 68 -20.73 8.70 1.44
CA LYS A 68 -20.77 9.04 0.00
C LYS A 68 -21.02 10.54 -0.19
N LYS A 69 -19.95 11.35 -0.13
CA LYS A 69 -19.93 12.62 -0.89
C LYS A 69 -20.07 12.28 -2.37
N LYS A 70 -21.29 12.25 -2.89
CA LYS A 70 -21.58 12.12 -4.33
C LYS A 70 -20.66 13.06 -5.10
N LYS A 71 -19.76 12.50 -5.90
CA LYS A 71 -18.96 13.29 -6.85
C LYS A 71 -19.92 13.73 -7.96
N LYS A 72 -19.71 14.95 -8.45
CA LYS A 72 -20.55 15.54 -9.50
C LYS A 72 -20.31 14.75 -10.80
N GLY A 73 -21.22 13.83 -11.13
CA GLY A 73 -21.11 12.93 -12.29
C GLY A 73 -21.72 11.54 -12.10
N ASP A 74 -22.12 11.15 -10.89
CA ASP A 74 -22.76 9.84 -10.65
C ASP A 74 -24.15 9.77 -11.33
N GLU A 75 -24.20 9.13 -12.50
CA GLU A 75 -25.43 8.53 -13.04
C GLU A 75 -26.01 7.53 -12.02
N ALA A 76 -27.29 7.15 -12.18
CA ALA A 76 -28.03 6.27 -11.26
C ALA A 76 -27.19 5.08 -10.77
N PRO A 77 -27.38 4.57 -9.54
CA PRO A 77 -26.49 3.52 -9.02
C PRO A 77 -26.46 2.35 -10.01
N SER A 78 -25.27 2.10 -10.56
CA SER A 78 -24.88 0.82 -11.13
C SER A 78 -25.31 -0.28 -10.14
N PHE A 79 -25.66 -1.46 -10.64
CA PHE A 79 -26.06 -2.64 -9.87
C PHE A 79 -25.50 -2.72 -8.41
N PRO A 80 -26.29 -3.16 -7.41
CA PRO A 80 -25.86 -3.27 -6.01
C PRO A 80 -24.48 -3.91 -5.84
N GLY A 81 -23.57 -3.21 -5.16
CA GLY A 81 -22.16 -3.57 -5.04
C GLY A 81 -21.80 -4.35 -3.79
N THR A 82 -22.72 -4.63 -2.88
CA THR A 82 -22.47 -5.42 -1.65
C THR A 82 -23.66 -6.32 -1.33
N LEU A 83 -23.46 -7.38 -0.54
CA LEU A 83 -24.56 -8.23 -0.08
C LEU A 83 -25.66 -7.44 0.67
N PRO A 84 -25.34 -6.51 1.60
CA PRO A 84 -26.38 -5.67 2.22
C PRO A 84 -27.13 -4.78 1.22
N GLU A 85 -26.46 -4.24 0.19
CA GLU A 85 -27.13 -3.47 -0.86
C GLU A 85 -28.07 -4.35 -1.71
N ILE A 86 -27.68 -5.60 -2.03
CA ILE A 86 -28.55 -6.57 -2.73
C ILE A 86 -29.77 -6.90 -1.88
N TRP A 87 -29.57 -7.20 -0.59
CA TRP A 87 -30.65 -7.47 0.37
C TRP A 87 -31.62 -6.27 0.44
N ASN A 88 -31.10 -5.07 0.70
CA ASN A 88 -31.91 -3.87 0.83
C ASN A 88 -32.68 -3.54 -0.45
N HIS A 89 -32.11 -3.79 -1.64
CA HIS A 89 -32.80 -3.58 -2.91
C HIS A 89 -34.09 -4.40 -3.00
N VAL A 90 -34.00 -5.70 -2.68
CA VAL A 90 -35.15 -6.61 -2.77
C VAL A 90 -36.20 -6.30 -1.72
N ILE A 91 -35.79 -6.03 -0.48
CA ILE A 91 -36.72 -5.72 0.61
C ILE A 91 -37.42 -4.37 0.38
N ALA A 92 -36.71 -3.37 -0.14
CA ALA A 92 -37.31 -2.09 -0.52
C ALA A 92 -38.38 -2.27 -1.61
N SER A 93 -38.08 -3.01 -2.68
CA SER A 93 -39.08 -3.33 -3.71
C SER A 93 -40.28 -4.09 -3.15
N ALA A 94 -40.05 -5.04 -2.23
CA ALA A 94 -41.12 -5.77 -1.56
C ALA A 94 -42.02 -4.85 -0.73
N SER A 95 -41.46 -3.85 -0.06
CA SER A 95 -42.23 -2.86 0.71
C SER A 95 -43.09 -1.94 -0.18
N GLU A 96 -42.72 -1.77 -1.45
CA GLU A 96 -43.47 -1.02 -2.46
C GLU A 96 -44.54 -1.88 -3.17
N GLY A 97 -44.70 -3.15 -2.76
CA GLY A 97 -45.72 -4.07 -3.28
C GLY A 97 -45.28 -4.91 -4.48
N VAL A 98 -43.99 -4.91 -4.84
CA VAL A 98 -43.43 -5.81 -5.85
C VAL A 98 -43.16 -7.17 -5.22
N GLU A 99 -43.58 -8.27 -5.85
CA GLU A 99 -43.26 -9.60 -5.33
C GLU A 99 -41.73 -9.83 -5.31
N VAL A 100 -41.23 -10.52 -4.27
CA VAL A 100 -39.79 -10.83 -4.12
C VAL A 100 -39.26 -11.54 -5.36
N GLU A 101 -40.05 -12.47 -5.92
CA GLU A 101 -39.73 -13.19 -7.14
C GLU A 101 -39.54 -12.26 -8.35
N GLN A 102 -40.42 -11.27 -8.50
CA GLN A 102 -40.34 -10.30 -9.59
C GLN A 102 -39.12 -9.38 -9.44
N SER A 103 -38.90 -8.82 -8.24
CA SER A 103 -37.73 -7.98 -7.96
C SER A 103 -36.41 -8.75 -8.18
N TRP A 104 -36.36 -10.02 -7.76
CA TRP A 104 -35.20 -10.88 -7.98
C TRP A 104 -34.93 -11.16 -9.45
N LYS A 105 -35.98 -11.44 -10.23
CA LYS A 105 -35.87 -11.68 -11.68
C LYS A 105 -35.28 -10.47 -12.41
N GLU A 106 -35.73 -9.26 -12.07
CA GLU A 106 -35.17 -8.02 -12.63
C GLU A 106 -33.68 -7.84 -12.25
N LEU A 107 -33.30 -8.21 -11.03
CA LEU A 107 -31.89 -8.19 -10.61
C LEU A 107 -31.04 -9.20 -11.38
N VAL A 108 -31.53 -10.42 -11.65
CA VAL A 108 -30.79 -11.44 -12.43
C VAL A 108 -30.42 -10.91 -13.83
N GLU A 109 -31.38 -10.27 -14.51
CA GLU A 109 -31.18 -9.68 -15.84
C GLU A 109 -30.16 -8.53 -15.78
N LYS A 110 -30.33 -7.60 -14.82
CA LYS A 110 -29.40 -6.47 -14.62
C LYS A 110 -27.99 -6.95 -14.25
N PHE A 111 -27.86 -7.98 -13.41
CA PHE A 111 -26.58 -8.54 -12.97
C PHE A 111 -25.77 -9.08 -14.16
N SER A 112 -26.43 -9.84 -15.03
CA SER A 112 -25.78 -10.51 -16.16
C SER A 112 -25.20 -9.48 -17.14
N VAL A 113 -25.98 -8.45 -17.47
CA VAL A 113 -25.56 -7.35 -18.36
C VAL A 113 -24.45 -6.52 -17.72
N GLU A 114 -24.61 -6.13 -16.44
CA GLU A 114 -23.62 -5.32 -15.74
C GLU A 114 -22.28 -6.04 -15.63
N ARG A 115 -22.29 -7.34 -15.27
CA ARG A 115 -21.07 -8.13 -15.14
C ARG A 115 -20.33 -8.29 -16.47
N GLU A 116 -21.04 -8.53 -17.57
CA GLU A 116 -20.45 -8.61 -18.91
C GLU A 116 -19.80 -7.28 -19.30
N ASN A 117 -20.48 -6.16 -19.04
CA ASN A 117 -19.95 -4.81 -19.29
C ASN A 117 -18.68 -4.56 -18.48
N ARG A 118 -18.70 -4.79 -17.15
CA ARG A 118 -17.54 -4.55 -16.27
C ARG A 118 -16.34 -5.45 -16.60
N THR A 119 -16.59 -6.72 -16.90
CA THR A 119 -15.54 -7.66 -17.30
C THR A 119 -14.90 -7.23 -18.62
N SER A 120 -15.72 -6.82 -19.59
CA SER A 120 -15.24 -6.34 -20.89
C SER A 120 -14.47 -5.04 -20.75
N GLU A 121 -14.94 -4.13 -19.90
CA GLU A 121 -14.31 -2.85 -19.60
C GLU A 121 -12.92 -3.03 -18.98
N ASN A 122 -12.81 -3.85 -17.93
CA ASN A 122 -11.53 -4.16 -17.30
C ASN A 122 -10.57 -4.80 -18.31
N LYS A 123 -11.05 -5.79 -19.07
CA LYS A 123 -10.23 -6.51 -20.06
C LYS A 123 -9.72 -5.62 -21.18
N ALA A 124 -10.51 -4.63 -21.60
CA ALA A 124 -10.15 -3.72 -22.68
C ALA A 124 -9.13 -2.65 -22.25
N ASN A 125 -9.21 -2.19 -21.00
CA ASN A 125 -8.55 -0.96 -20.58
C ASN A 125 -7.42 -1.14 -19.55
N LEU A 126 -7.41 -2.24 -18.78
CA LEU A 126 -6.44 -2.42 -17.70
C LEU A 126 -5.16 -3.13 -18.18
N HIS A 127 -4.02 -2.53 -17.88
CA HIS A 127 -2.70 -3.11 -18.09
C HIS A 127 -1.99 -3.34 -16.75
N LEU A 128 -1.78 -4.60 -16.37
CA LEU A 128 -1.10 -4.95 -15.11
C LEU A 128 0.40 -4.59 -15.20
N ILE A 129 0.85 -3.67 -14.35
CA ILE A 129 2.26 -3.21 -14.31
C ILE A 129 3.02 -3.68 -13.07
N ALA A 130 2.32 -4.09 -12.01
CA ALA A 130 2.93 -4.69 -10.83
C ALA A 130 1.94 -5.61 -10.10
N ASP A 131 2.43 -6.74 -9.59
CA ASP A 131 1.62 -7.75 -8.90
C ASP A 131 2.29 -8.14 -7.59
N PHE A 132 1.80 -7.61 -6.47
CA PHE A 132 2.31 -7.92 -5.11
C PHE A 132 1.64 -9.14 -4.48
N THR A 133 0.77 -9.84 -5.21
CA THR A 133 0.19 -11.11 -4.75
C THR A 133 1.18 -12.27 -4.87
N ARG A 134 2.23 -12.10 -5.67
CA ARG A 134 3.30 -13.07 -5.94
C ARG A 134 4.43 -12.99 -4.89
N ASP A 135 5.30 -13.99 -4.91
CA ASP A 135 6.42 -14.07 -3.96
C ASP A 135 7.51 -13.04 -4.29
N GLU A 136 7.79 -12.82 -5.57
CA GLU A 136 8.78 -11.83 -6.01
C GLU A 136 8.25 -10.40 -5.90
N ILE A 137 9.14 -9.47 -5.54
CA ILE A 137 8.84 -8.05 -5.66
C ILE A 137 8.85 -7.69 -7.16
N PRO A 138 7.79 -7.01 -7.67
CA PRO A 138 7.74 -6.59 -9.07
C PRO A 138 8.98 -5.81 -9.50
N GLN A 139 9.40 -5.98 -10.75
CA GLN A 139 10.62 -5.37 -11.26
C GLN A 139 10.62 -3.84 -11.08
N GLY A 140 11.70 -3.31 -10.50
CA GLY A 140 11.86 -1.87 -10.26
C GLY A 140 11.08 -1.32 -9.06
N TRP A 141 10.23 -2.12 -8.43
CA TRP A 141 9.59 -1.77 -7.17
C TRP A 141 10.49 -2.13 -5.99
N HIS A 142 10.38 -1.34 -4.92
CA HIS A 142 11.18 -1.51 -3.72
C HIS A 142 10.29 -1.56 -2.48
N VAL A 143 10.52 -2.57 -1.65
CA VAL A 143 9.80 -2.78 -0.40
C VAL A 143 10.79 -2.75 0.77
N GLN A 144 10.40 -2.12 1.87
CA GLN A 144 11.19 -2.02 3.11
C GLN A 144 10.32 -2.14 4.36
N GLY A 145 10.95 -2.47 5.48
CA GLY A 145 10.32 -2.67 6.79
C GLY A 145 9.94 -4.12 7.06
N PHE A 146 10.03 -4.54 8.34
CA PHE A 146 9.71 -5.91 8.75
C PHE A 146 8.27 -6.29 8.42
N GLY A 147 7.33 -5.36 8.62
CA GLY A 147 5.92 -5.55 8.29
C GLY A 147 5.73 -5.92 6.83
N MET A 148 6.34 -5.16 5.91
CA MET A 148 6.20 -5.47 4.48
C MET A 148 7.05 -6.67 4.02
N LYS A 149 8.20 -6.92 4.65
CA LYS A 149 9.06 -8.07 4.37
C LYS A 149 8.33 -9.39 4.66
N HIS A 150 7.67 -9.47 5.80
CA HIS A 150 6.93 -10.66 6.27
C HIS A 150 5.43 -10.59 5.98
N GLY A 151 4.97 -9.53 5.32
CA GLY A 151 3.55 -9.22 5.10
C GLY A 151 2.92 -9.81 3.85
N ARG A 152 3.63 -10.66 3.09
CA ARG A 152 3.05 -11.31 1.92
C ARG A 152 2.14 -12.45 2.36
N VAL A 153 0.90 -12.42 1.91
CA VAL A 153 -0.11 -13.42 2.26
C VAL A 153 -0.91 -13.85 1.03
N LYS A 154 -1.49 -15.04 1.12
CA LYS A 154 -2.59 -15.48 0.25
C LYS A 154 -3.90 -14.83 0.70
N ASP A 155 -4.95 -15.01 -0.09
CA ASP A 155 -6.30 -14.64 0.28
C ASP A 155 -6.71 -15.27 1.62
N GLY A 156 -7.45 -14.50 2.42
CA GLY A 156 -8.04 -14.97 3.67
C GLY A 156 -7.14 -14.82 4.90
N ALA A 157 -6.04 -14.07 4.81
CA ALA A 157 -5.20 -13.85 5.99
C ALA A 157 -5.95 -13.04 7.05
N LEU A 158 -6.06 -13.60 8.25
CA LEU A 158 -6.83 -13.03 9.35
C LEU A 158 -6.10 -11.84 9.98
N VAL A 159 -6.76 -10.69 10.10
CA VAL A 159 -6.33 -9.55 10.92
C VAL A 159 -7.22 -9.51 12.16
N LEU A 160 -6.59 -9.42 13.33
CA LEU A 160 -7.30 -9.36 14.61
C LEU A 160 -7.62 -7.92 14.96
N SER A 161 -8.76 -7.71 15.62
CA SER A 161 -9.15 -6.40 16.12
C SER A 161 -8.22 -5.93 17.24
N ASP A 162 -7.97 -4.63 17.28
CA ASP A 162 -7.34 -3.97 18.43
C ASP A 162 -8.36 -3.77 19.57
N ALA A 163 -9.65 -3.94 19.28
CA ALA A 163 -10.74 -3.76 20.23
C ALA A 163 -11.01 -5.04 21.04
N THR A 164 -11.49 -4.87 22.27
CA THR A 164 -11.71 -6.00 23.20
C THR A 164 -13.01 -6.75 23.00
N ASP A 165 -13.93 -6.17 22.24
CA ASP A 165 -15.29 -6.63 21.94
C ASP A 165 -15.39 -7.44 20.64
N GLU A 166 -14.34 -7.44 19.82
CA GLU A 166 -14.29 -8.19 18.56
C GLU A 166 -13.07 -9.11 18.50
N ILE A 167 -13.17 -10.18 17.70
CA ILE A 167 -12.07 -11.09 17.43
C ILE A 167 -11.38 -10.69 16.11
N ALA A 168 -12.07 -10.84 14.99
CA ALA A 168 -11.57 -10.55 13.66
C ALA A 168 -11.90 -9.11 13.26
N MET A 169 -10.90 -8.36 12.79
CA MET A 169 -11.11 -7.05 12.18
C MET A 169 -11.50 -7.21 10.70
N SER A 170 -10.74 -8.03 9.99
CA SER A 170 -10.94 -8.30 8.56
C SER A 170 -10.12 -9.50 8.12
N LEU A 171 -10.44 -10.00 6.93
CA LEU A 171 -9.60 -10.89 6.15
C LEU A 171 -8.91 -10.09 5.04
N LEU A 172 -7.63 -10.35 4.80
CA LEU A 172 -6.87 -9.68 3.74
C LEU A 172 -6.91 -10.51 2.45
N PRO A 173 -7.09 -9.88 1.28
CA PRO A 173 -6.86 -10.56 0.01
C PRO A 173 -5.36 -10.78 -0.19
N ALA A 174 -5.02 -11.61 -1.18
CA ALA A 174 -3.65 -11.86 -1.56
C ALA A 174 -2.93 -10.54 -1.88
N GLY A 175 -1.73 -10.38 -1.35
CA GLY A 175 -1.00 -9.13 -1.46
C GLY A 175 0.07 -9.00 -0.41
N ARG A 176 0.60 -7.79 -0.25
CA ARG A 176 1.64 -7.49 0.72
C ARG A 176 1.17 -6.40 1.68
N TRP A 177 1.07 -6.75 2.95
CA TRP A 177 0.40 -5.99 3.98
C TRP A 177 1.30 -5.85 5.20
N SER A 178 1.60 -4.62 5.62
CA SER A 178 2.48 -4.40 6.78
C SER A 178 1.87 -4.90 8.10
N HIS A 179 0.55 -4.87 8.21
CA HIS A 179 -0.18 -5.17 9.44
C HIS A 179 -0.68 -6.60 9.58
N VAL A 180 -0.26 -7.54 8.72
CA VAL A 180 -0.65 -8.95 8.85
C VAL A 180 -0.34 -9.45 10.25
N TRP A 181 0.76 -9.02 10.87
CA TRP A 181 1.19 -9.52 12.18
C TRP A 181 0.97 -8.52 13.31
N SER A 182 1.01 -7.22 13.00
CA SER A 182 0.77 -6.13 13.94
C SER A 182 0.73 -4.81 13.17
N GLN A 183 -0.15 -3.89 13.57
CA GLN A 183 -0.17 -2.53 13.04
C GLN A 183 1.06 -1.70 13.45
N ARG A 184 1.90 -2.18 14.38
CA ARG A 184 3.16 -1.56 14.81
C ARG A 184 4.34 -1.91 13.90
N LEU A 185 4.21 -2.97 13.10
CA LEU A 185 5.22 -3.32 12.11
C LEU A 185 5.01 -2.47 10.86
N GLY A 186 5.93 -1.55 10.64
CA GLY A 186 5.86 -0.61 9.53
C GLY A 186 6.42 -1.15 8.23
N GLY A 187 6.43 -0.25 7.25
CA GLY A 187 7.19 -0.40 6.02
C GLY A 187 6.89 0.68 4.99
N ALA A 188 7.51 0.52 3.83
CA ALA A 188 7.29 1.35 2.66
C ALA A 188 7.32 0.55 1.36
N VAL A 189 6.57 1.03 0.38
CA VAL A 189 6.56 0.57 -1.02
C VAL A 189 6.88 1.76 -1.91
N ARG A 190 7.83 1.60 -2.81
CA ARG A 190 8.28 2.66 -3.71
C ARG A 190 8.32 2.15 -5.14
N SER A 191 7.74 2.93 -6.05
CA SER A 191 7.63 2.57 -7.46
C SER A 191 8.94 2.83 -8.23
N PRO A 192 9.11 2.17 -9.39
CA PRO A 192 10.02 2.66 -10.41
C PRO A 192 9.55 4.02 -10.96
N LEU A 193 10.35 4.60 -11.85
CA LEU A 193 9.92 5.78 -12.62
C LEU A 193 8.69 5.44 -13.45
N PHE A 194 7.58 6.16 -13.24
CA PHE A 194 6.47 6.09 -14.17
C PHE A 194 6.87 6.81 -15.47
N ALA A 195 6.65 6.14 -16.60
CA ALA A 195 7.09 6.60 -17.91
C ALA A 195 6.49 7.97 -18.28
N GLN A 196 7.27 8.76 -19.02
CA GLN A 196 6.86 10.10 -19.42
C GLN A 196 6.32 10.13 -20.86
N LYS A 197 5.01 10.42 -20.93
CA LYS A 197 4.16 10.79 -22.09
C LYS A 197 3.71 9.64 -23.04
N PRO A 198 2.38 9.47 -23.23
CA PRO A 198 1.30 10.08 -22.44
C PRO A 198 1.42 9.64 -20.97
N ALA A 199 1.09 10.51 -20.03
CA ALA A 199 1.26 10.17 -18.62
C ALA A 199 0.18 9.19 -18.20
N PRO A 200 0.54 7.99 -17.72
CA PRO A 200 -0.45 6.98 -17.39
C PRO A 200 -1.30 7.40 -16.18
N THR A 201 -2.57 6.98 -16.17
CA THR A 201 -3.31 6.88 -14.92
C THR A 201 -3.03 5.50 -14.34
N ILE A 202 -2.68 5.45 -13.07
CA ILE A 202 -2.42 4.20 -12.36
C ILE A 202 -3.48 3.98 -11.30
N SER A 203 -3.89 2.75 -11.09
CA SER A 203 -4.71 2.33 -9.96
C SER A 203 -3.97 1.28 -9.17
N VAL A 204 -3.81 1.54 -7.88
CA VAL A 204 -3.13 0.67 -6.92
C VAL A 204 -4.20 0.07 -6.01
N GLY A 205 -4.32 -1.25 -5.98
CA GLY A 205 -5.14 -1.92 -4.97
C GLY A 205 -4.46 -1.72 -3.63
N TYR A 206 -5.12 -0.98 -2.75
CA TYR A 206 -4.49 -0.31 -1.61
C TYR A 206 -5.41 -0.36 -0.40
N ALA A 207 -4.83 -0.42 0.79
CA ALA A 207 -5.53 -0.04 2.01
C ALA A 207 -4.52 0.47 3.03
N ALA A 208 -4.95 1.35 3.92
CA ALA A 208 -4.05 2.01 4.85
C ALA A 208 -4.79 2.65 6.03
N GLY A 209 -4.09 2.74 7.14
CA GLY A 209 -4.61 3.28 8.39
C GLY A 209 -3.52 3.87 9.26
N HIS A 210 -3.95 4.58 10.30
CA HIS A 210 -3.07 5.22 11.29
C HIS A 210 -1.98 6.09 10.63
N PHE A 211 -2.42 7.02 9.78
CA PHE A 211 -1.60 8.05 9.14
C PHE A 211 -0.43 7.53 8.31
N SER A 212 -0.55 6.34 7.73
CA SER A 212 0.25 5.95 6.59
C SER A 212 0.08 6.97 5.46
N SER A 213 1.20 7.35 4.87
CA SER A 213 1.29 8.36 3.83
C SER A 213 1.29 7.77 2.43
N GLN A 214 0.66 8.51 1.53
CA GLN A 214 0.80 8.39 0.09
C GLN A 214 1.39 9.70 -0.45
N THR A 215 2.46 9.58 -1.24
CA THR A 215 3.17 10.73 -1.81
C THR A 215 3.58 10.45 -3.26
N LEU A 216 3.30 11.39 -4.16
CA LEU A 216 3.95 11.45 -5.47
C LEU A 216 5.21 12.32 -5.38
N ILE A 217 6.39 11.71 -5.60
CA ILE A 217 7.69 12.39 -5.61
C ILE A 217 7.98 12.84 -7.03
N VAL A 218 8.39 14.10 -7.19
CA VAL A 218 8.56 14.79 -8.49
C VAL A 218 10.00 15.27 -8.64
N ASP A 219 10.70 14.89 -9.71
CA ASP A 219 12.07 15.34 -10.03
C ASP A 219 13.08 15.20 -8.86
N ASN A 220 12.87 14.21 -7.99
CA ASN A 220 13.63 13.99 -6.74
C ASN A 220 13.50 15.13 -5.71
N ALA A 221 12.45 15.95 -5.78
CA ALA A 221 12.17 17.02 -4.84
C ALA A 221 12.16 16.50 -3.40
N PHE A 222 12.87 17.23 -2.55
CA PHE A 222 12.85 16.99 -1.10
C PHE A 222 11.48 17.37 -0.58
N HIS A 223 10.80 16.41 0.05
CA HIS A 223 9.68 16.64 0.97
C HIS A 223 8.57 17.53 0.39
N SER A 224 7.66 16.94 -0.37
CA SER A 224 6.47 17.67 -0.81
C SER A 224 5.47 17.79 0.34
N GLU A 225 4.97 19.00 0.62
CA GLU A 225 3.76 19.19 1.45
C GLU A 225 2.47 18.70 0.73
N ARG A 226 2.61 17.75 -0.20
CA ARG A 226 1.53 17.12 -0.97
C ARG A 226 1.27 15.67 -0.53
N MET A 227 1.78 15.30 0.63
CA MET A 227 1.52 14.01 1.23
C MET A 227 0.06 13.91 1.67
N MET A 228 -0.56 12.76 1.38
CA MET A 228 -1.93 12.45 1.79
C MET A 228 -1.90 11.34 2.84
N PHE A 229 -2.74 11.47 3.88
CA PHE A 229 -2.98 10.40 4.85
C PHE A 229 -4.34 9.76 4.55
N ASN A 230 -4.32 8.65 3.84
CA ASN A 230 -5.54 7.93 3.49
C ASN A 230 -6.05 7.17 4.71
N LYS A 231 -7.38 7.19 4.89
CA LYS A 231 -8.10 6.42 5.93
C LYS A 231 -8.91 5.31 5.25
N GLN A 232 -8.22 4.49 4.48
CA GLN A 232 -8.84 3.45 3.67
C GLN A 232 -8.67 2.11 4.38
N GLY A 233 -9.53 1.84 5.35
CA GLY A 233 -9.42 0.68 6.24
C GLY A 233 -9.65 -0.68 5.57
N ILE A 234 -10.23 -0.69 4.36
CA ILE A 234 -10.52 -1.87 3.55
C ILE A 234 -9.87 -1.68 2.17
N GLU A 235 -9.44 -2.76 1.55
CA GLU A 235 -8.88 -2.77 0.19
C GLU A 235 -9.83 -2.11 -0.83
N ASP A 236 -9.31 -1.13 -1.57
CA ASP A 236 -10.01 -0.46 -2.68
C ASP A 236 -8.95 0.22 -3.60
N TRP A 237 -9.37 0.76 -4.74
CA TRP A 237 -8.48 1.34 -5.73
C TRP A 237 -8.05 2.77 -5.38
N LEU A 238 -6.74 2.94 -5.17
CA LEU A 238 -6.11 4.24 -5.15
C LEU A 238 -5.70 4.64 -6.58
N THR A 239 -6.50 5.49 -7.23
CA THR A 239 -6.23 5.99 -8.60
C THR A 239 -5.46 7.30 -8.60
N LEU A 240 -4.36 7.36 -9.36
CA LEU A 240 -3.43 8.49 -9.44
C LEU A 240 -3.11 8.82 -10.89
N GLU A 241 -3.19 10.10 -11.23
CA GLU A 241 -2.60 10.61 -12.48
C GLU A 241 -1.10 10.82 -12.25
N THR A 242 -0.28 10.10 -12.99
CA THR A 242 1.19 10.28 -12.94
C THR A 242 1.67 11.50 -13.74
N GLY A 243 0.75 12.20 -14.43
CA GLY A 243 1.00 13.41 -15.22
C GLY A 243 0.29 14.65 -14.70
N ASN A 244 0.32 15.74 -15.49
CA ASN A 244 -0.36 17.01 -15.18
C ASN A 244 0.11 17.75 -13.92
N LEU A 245 1.36 17.56 -13.49
CA LEU A 245 1.97 18.56 -12.62
C LEU A 245 2.28 19.77 -13.47
N GLN A 246 1.43 20.81 -13.37
CA GLN A 246 1.65 22.07 -14.07
C GLN A 246 3.09 22.53 -13.86
N PRO A 247 3.78 23.03 -14.90
CA PRO A 247 5.00 23.79 -14.70
C PRO A 247 4.76 24.82 -13.60
N LEU A 248 5.76 25.11 -12.76
CA LEU A 248 5.67 26.25 -11.85
C LEU A 248 5.22 27.47 -12.66
N ALA A 249 4.13 28.11 -12.25
CA ALA A 249 3.51 29.19 -13.02
C ALA A 249 4.57 30.25 -13.40
N GLY A 250 4.68 30.53 -14.70
CA GLY A 250 5.68 31.46 -15.23
C GLY A 250 7.05 30.84 -15.58
N THR A 251 7.21 29.51 -15.48
CA THR A 251 8.42 28.82 -15.95
C THR A 251 8.24 28.33 -17.40
N PRO A 252 9.22 28.55 -18.31
CA PRO A 252 9.23 27.95 -19.65
C PRO A 252 9.63 26.46 -19.64
N ASP A 253 9.77 25.87 -18.45
CA ASP A 253 10.19 24.49 -18.27
C ASP A 253 9.06 23.52 -18.63
N GLN A 254 9.13 22.98 -19.85
CA GLN A 254 8.23 21.94 -20.37
C GLN A 254 8.82 20.53 -20.25
N THR A 255 9.95 20.37 -19.53
CA THR A 255 10.55 19.06 -19.34
C THR A 255 9.54 18.13 -18.65
N PRO A 256 9.36 16.91 -19.16
CA PRO A 256 8.46 16.00 -18.51
C PRO A 256 9.01 15.60 -17.13
N ARG A 257 8.10 15.56 -16.15
CA ARG A 257 8.43 15.42 -14.74
C ARG A 257 8.63 13.97 -14.36
N ARG A 258 9.68 13.67 -13.60
CA ARG A 258 9.95 12.33 -13.08
C ARG A 258 9.04 12.07 -11.89
N VAL A 259 8.08 11.16 -12.06
CA VAL A 259 7.08 10.89 -11.03
C VAL A 259 7.25 9.48 -10.47
N TYR A 260 7.21 9.40 -9.15
CA TYR A 260 7.30 8.17 -8.38
C TYR A 260 6.20 8.13 -7.35
N LEU A 261 5.68 6.95 -7.07
CA LEU A 261 4.81 6.71 -5.94
C LEU A 261 5.64 6.22 -4.75
N GLU A 262 5.45 6.86 -3.61
CA GLU A 262 5.88 6.38 -2.31
C GLU A 262 4.66 6.18 -1.41
N LEU A 263 4.49 4.95 -0.94
CA LEU A 263 3.55 4.57 0.10
C LEU A 263 4.38 4.22 1.33
N ALA A 264 4.17 4.90 2.45
CA ALA A 264 5.00 4.71 3.64
C ALA A 264 4.18 4.82 4.92
N THR A 265 4.46 3.94 5.87
CA THR A 265 4.03 4.07 7.26
C THR A 265 4.79 5.22 7.94
N LYS A 266 4.28 5.72 9.08
CA LYS A 266 4.87 6.86 9.82
C LYS A 266 6.38 6.75 10.02
N SER A 267 6.87 5.59 10.47
CA SER A 267 8.30 5.37 10.75
C SER A 267 9.15 5.31 9.48
N PHE A 268 8.58 4.91 8.33
CA PHE A 268 9.28 4.85 7.05
C PHE A 268 9.13 6.12 6.22
N ASN A 269 8.50 7.14 6.77
CA ASN A 269 8.34 8.44 6.18
C ASN A 269 9.37 9.41 6.77
N ASN A 270 10.20 9.99 5.92
CA ASN A 270 11.29 10.90 6.33
C ASN A 270 10.83 12.31 6.69
N TYR A 271 9.52 12.59 6.62
CA TYR A 271 8.92 13.91 6.79
C TYR A 271 7.56 13.83 7.51
N PHE A 272 7.39 12.84 8.40
CA PHE A 272 6.15 12.63 9.16
C PHE A 272 6.19 13.19 10.59
N PRO A 273 5.16 13.94 11.02
CA PRO A 273 4.33 14.78 10.17
C PRO A 273 5.15 15.99 9.67
N PRO A 274 4.81 16.60 8.53
CA PRO A 274 5.55 17.75 7.98
C PRO A 274 5.61 18.93 8.95
N ARG A 275 4.52 19.13 9.70
CA ARG A 275 4.33 20.18 10.69
C ARG A 275 3.21 19.79 11.64
N ASP A 276 3.17 20.44 12.81
CA ASP A 276 2.11 20.27 13.80
C ASP A 276 0.72 20.36 13.14
N LYS A 277 -0.14 19.38 13.43
CA LYS A 277 -1.52 19.26 12.91
C LYS A 277 -1.66 19.08 11.40
N TYR A 278 -0.58 18.85 10.66
CA TYR A 278 -0.69 18.54 9.23
C TYR A 278 -1.56 17.28 9.04
N GLY A 279 -2.52 17.34 8.12
CA GLY A 279 -3.46 16.23 7.89
C GLY A 279 -4.29 15.82 9.11
N GLY A 280 -4.41 16.69 10.12
CA GLY A 280 -5.15 16.41 11.36
C GLY A 280 -4.41 15.53 12.37
N VAL A 281 -3.11 15.26 12.17
CA VAL A 281 -2.28 14.48 13.09
C VAL A 281 -2.17 15.20 14.44
N THR A 282 -2.49 14.51 15.54
CA THR A 282 -2.28 15.01 16.90
C THR A 282 -0.95 14.55 17.48
N ARG A 283 -0.50 15.15 18.58
CA ARG A 283 0.69 14.68 19.32
C ARG A 283 0.54 13.28 19.91
N GLU A 284 -0.68 12.81 20.11
CA GLU A 284 -0.93 11.43 20.51
C GLU A 284 -0.70 10.48 19.34
N ASP A 285 -1.23 10.83 18.16
CA ASP A 285 -1.03 10.07 16.92
C ASP A 285 0.45 10.01 16.50
N GLU A 286 1.24 11.05 16.77
CA GLU A 286 2.70 11.06 16.55
C GLU A 286 3.45 10.08 17.45
N ARG A 287 2.95 9.85 18.68
CA ARG A 287 3.56 8.95 19.66
C ARG A 287 3.08 7.51 19.53
N ASP A 288 1.88 7.32 18.97
CA ASP A 288 1.39 5.99 18.63
C ASP A 288 2.31 5.37 17.57
N GLU A 289 2.83 4.17 17.81
CA GLU A 289 3.68 3.46 16.84
C GLU A 289 2.87 2.91 15.67
N ARG A 290 1.56 2.70 15.85
CA ARG A 290 0.70 2.05 14.85
C ARG A 290 0.63 2.89 13.58
N SER A 291 0.93 2.26 12.46
CA SER A 291 0.82 2.81 11.11
C SER A 291 0.94 1.68 10.12
N TRP A 292 -0.03 1.56 9.22
CA TRP A 292 -0.04 0.42 8.31
C TRP A 292 -0.54 0.77 6.92
N LEU A 293 -0.04 0.02 5.96
CA LEU A 293 -0.47 0.00 4.57
C LEU A 293 -0.44 -1.42 4.02
N GLY A 294 -1.15 -1.65 2.93
CA GLY A 294 -0.94 -2.80 2.07
C GLY A 294 -1.21 -2.49 0.61
N ILE A 295 -0.73 -3.40 -0.23
CA ILE A 295 -0.76 -3.28 -1.67
C ILE A 295 -1.04 -4.65 -2.30
N THR A 296 -1.90 -4.67 -3.33
CA THR A 296 -2.24 -5.87 -4.11
C THR A 296 -1.69 -5.75 -5.53
N GLN A 297 -2.49 -5.31 -6.49
CA GLN A 297 -2.11 -5.15 -7.89
C GLN A 297 -2.03 -3.69 -8.27
N VAL A 298 -1.22 -3.39 -9.28
CA VAL A 298 -1.11 -2.05 -9.86
C VAL A 298 -1.41 -2.15 -11.35
N TYR A 299 -2.43 -1.41 -11.77
CA TYR A 299 -2.85 -1.30 -13.15
C TYR A 299 -2.55 0.08 -13.72
N GLU A 300 -2.11 0.12 -14.96
CA GLU A 300 -2.12 1.28 -15.82
C GLU A 300 -3.37 1.25 -16.70
N HIS A 301 -4.03 2.39 -16.87
CA HIS A 301 -5.25 2.51 -17.68
C HIS A 301 -5.46 3.95 -18.16
N PRO A 302 -6.33 4.19 -19.17
CA PRO A 302 -6.74 5.54 -19.52
C PRO A 302 -7.57 6.18 -18.41
N LYS A 303 -7.53 7.51 -18.30
CA LYS A 303 -8.08 8.27 -17.17
C LYS A 303 -9.54 7.95 -16.83
N ASP A 304 -10.38 7.77 -17.83
CA ASP A 304 -11.82 7.58 -17.67
C ASP A 304 -12.23 6.10 -17.54
N HIS A 305 -11.25 5.18 -17.47
CA HIS A 305 -11.46 3.74 -17.41
C HIS A 305 -10.73 3.09 -16.21
N PRO A 306 -11.03 3.48 -14.95
CA PRO A 306 -10.44 2.85 -13.77
C PRO A 306 -10.90 1.40 -13.61
N PRO A 307 -10.18 0.58 -12.83
CA PRO A 307 -10.64 -0.76 -12.49
C PRO A 307 -12.01 -0.72 -11.84
N VAL A 308 -12.92 -1.58 -12.32
CA VAL A 308 -14.27 -1.74 -11.76
C VAL A 308 -14.43 -3.13 -11.14
N ASP A 309 -15.21 -3.22 -10.07
CA ASP A 309 -15.54 -4.49 -9.43
C ASP A 309 -16.42 -5.35 -10.35
N GLU A 310 -15.92 -6.50 -10.79
CA GLU A 310 -16.61 -7.42 -11.72
C GLU A 310 -17.80 -8.16 -11.10
N LEU A 311 -18.05 -7.97 -9.79
CA LEU A 311 -19.18 -8.59 -9.08
C LEU A 311 -19.20 -10.12 -9.15
N LYS A 312 -18.02 -10.72 -9.38
CA LYS A 312 -17.86 -12.18 -9.60
C LYS A 312 -18.42 -12.96 -8.40
N ARG A 313 -18.18 -12.50 -7.17
CA ARG A 313 -18.68 -13.11 -5.91
C ARG A 313 -20.19 -13.35 -5.87
N PHE A 314 -20.99 -12.56 -6.59
CA PHE A 314 -22.45 -12.73 -6.59
C PHE A 314 -22.95 -13.74 -7.62
N THR A 315 -22.09 -14.27 -8.47
CA THR A 315 -22.47 -15.24 -9.51
C THR A 315 -23.30 -16.40 -8.95
N PRO A 316 -22.92 -17.08 -7.84
CA PRO A 316 -23.71 -18.18 -7.31
C PRO A 316 -25.11 -17.77 -6.80
N LEU A 317 -25.34 -16.48 -6.48
CA LEU A 317 -26.67 -15.99 -6.13
C LEU A 317 -27.59 -15.94 -7.35
N PHE A 318 -27.06 -15.70 -8.56
CA PHE A 318 -27.89 -15.42 -9.74
C PHE A 318 -27.92 -16.57 -10.78
N THR A 319 -27.16 -17.64 -10.61
CA THR A 319 -27.06 -18.75 -11.59
C THR A 319 -27.97 -19.97 -11.32
N GLY A 320 -28.95 -19.88 -10.41
CA GLY A 320 -29.84 -21.00 -10.06
C GLY A 320 -31.22 -20.90 -10.72
N ASP A 321 -31.82 -22.05 -11.08
CA ASP A 321 -33.14 -22.12 -11.74
C ASP A 321 -34.30 -21.70 -10.83
N SER A 322 -34.13 -21.76 -9.50
CA SER A 322 -35.14 -21.36 -8.53
C SER A 322 -35.03 -19.88 -8.18
N LEU A 323 -36.12 -19.14 -8.34
CA LEU A 323 -36.27 -17.77 -7.85
C LEU A 323 -36.70 -17.82 -6.37
N PRO A 324 -36.12 -17.00 -5.47
CA PRO A 324 -36.61 -16.89 -4.11
C PRO A 324 -38.01 -16.26 -4.12
N SER A 325 -38.96 -16.96 -3.53
CA SER A 325 -40.37 -16.54 -3.44
C SER A 325 -40.65 -15.72 -2.17
N SER A 326 -39.76 -15.77 -1.19
CA SER A 326 -39.89 -15.09 0.10
C SER A 326 -38.57 -14.47 0.58
N THR A 327 -38.68 -13.58 1.56
CA THR A 327 -37.52 -12.95 2.20
C THR A 327 -36.66 -13.95 2.97
N GLU A 328 -37.28 -15.00 3.51
CA GLU A 328 -36.66 -16.12 4.19
C GLU A 328 -35.77 -16.93 3.23
N GLU A 329 -36.31 -17.31 2.07
CA GLU A 329 -35.55 -18.04 1.05
C GLU A 329 -34.37 -17.23 0.52
N LEU A 330 -34.54 -15.91 0.37
CA LEU A 330 -33.43 -15.02 -0.01
C LEU A 330 -32.33 -14.99 1.07
N ALA A 331 -32.70 -14.85 2.34
CA ALA A 331 -31.74 -14.83 3.44
C ALA A 331 -30.97 -16.17 3.56
N GLU A 332 -31.67 -17.30 3.40
CA GLU A 332 -31.05 -18.63 3.37
C GLU A 332 -30.10 -18.80 2.19
N ARG A 333 -30.43 -18.23 1.01
CA ARG A 333 -29.57 -18.25 -0.17
C ARG A 333 -28.29 -17.44 0.04
N ILE A 334 -28.39 -16.25 0.64
CA ILE A 334 -27.21 -15.42 0.99
C ILE A 334 -26.37 -16.13 2.07
N ALA A 335 -27.00 -16.69 3.10
CA ALA A 335 -26.30 -17.46 4.13
C ALA A 335 -25.55 -18.66 3.53
N SER A 336 -26.16 -19.37 2.58
CA SER A 336 -25.54 -20.50 1.88
C SER A 336 -24.31 -20.09 1.06
N LEU A 337 -24.35 -18.93 0.38
CA LEU A 337 -23.18 -18.37 -0.31
C LEU A 337 -22.03 -18.11 0.67
N LEU A 338 -22.33 -17.48 1.81
CA LEU A 338 -21.35 -17.20 2.85
C LEU A 338 -20.76 -18.49 3.41
N MET A 339 -21.57 -19.52 3.65
CA MET A 339 -21.10 -20.83 4.13
C MET A 339 -20.10 -21.48 3.18
N VAL A 340 -20.35 -21.43 1.87
CA VAL A 340 -19.41 -21.96 0.88
C VAL A 340 -18.09 -21.20 0.93
N SER A 341 -18.13 -19.86 1.09
CA SER A 341 -16.94 -19.01 1.20
C SER A 341 -16.16 -19.32 2.49
N ILE A 342 -16.85 -19.50 3.62
CA ILE A 342 -16.29 -19.87 4.92
C ILE A 342 -15.68 -21.27 4.88
N GLU A 343 -16.29 -22.22 4.18
CA GLU A 343 -15.75 -23.56 4.00
C GLU A 343 -14.40 -23.50 3.29
N ARG A 344 -14.31 -22.80 2.15
CA ARG A 344 -13.04 -22.61 1.44
C ARG A 344 -12.00 -21.89 2.27
N TRP A 345 -12.40 -20.84 3.00
CA TRP A 345 -11.49 -20.12 3.91
C TRP A 345 -10.93 -21.03 5.01
N SER A 346 -11.77 -21.89 5.59
CA SER A 346 -11.36 -22.85 6.61
C SER A 346 -10.33 -23.86 6.11
N GLN A 347 -10.33 -24.14 4.81
CA GLN A 347 -9.44 -25.08 4.13
C GLN A 347 -8.18 -24.41 3.53
N ASP A 348 -8.01 -23.09 3.71
CA ASP A 348 -6.95 -22.30 3.05
C ASP A 348 -7.03 -22.31 1.52
N ASP A 349 -8.24 -22.39 0.97
CA ASP A 349 -8.53 -22.46 -0.48
C ASP A 349 -9.52 -21.37 -0.95
N CYS A 350 -9.67 -20.29 -0.17
CA CYS A 350 -10.50 -19.15 -0.57
C CYS A 350 -9.79 -18.26 -1.59
N ASP A 351 -10.56 -17.58 -2.44
CA ASP A 351 -10.08 -16.54 -3.34
C ASP A 351 -10.42 -15.12 -2.84
N SER A 352 -10.01 -14.09 -3.58
CA SER A 352 -10.27 -12.69 -3.21
C SER A 352 -11.78 -12.34 -3.19
N GLU A 353 -12.61 -13.08 -3.92
CA GLU A 353 -14.07 -12.91 -3.91
C GLU A 353 -14.68 -13.45 -2.61
N ASP A 354 -14.21 -14.61 -2.14
CA ASP A 354 -14.59 -15.17 -0.85
C ASP A 354 -14.19 -14.22 0.30
N VAL A 355 -13.00 -13.61 0.24
CA VAL A 355 -12.54 -12.61 1.21
C VAL A 355 -13.47 -11.41 1.26
N ARG A 356 -13.87 -10.88 0.10
CA ARG A 356 -14.80 -9.75 0.01
C ARG A 356 -16.16 -10.09 0.64
N LEU A 357 -16.72 -11.27 0.34
CA LEU A 357 -17.98 -11.72 0.92
C LEU A 357 -17.91 -11.84 2.45
N ILE A 358 -16.84 -12.45 2.98
CA ILE A 358 -16.68 -12.61 4.43
C ILE A 358 -16.49 -11.24 5.11
N ASN A 359 -15.73 -10.33 4.51
CA ASN A 359 -15.56 -8.98 5.04
C ASN A 359 -16.86 -8.16 5.01
N GLU A 360 -17.66 -8.27 3.94
CA GLU A 360 -18.99 -7.66 3.88
C GLU A 360 -19.90 -8.20 4.99
N ALA A 361 -19.87 -9.51 5.25
CA ALA A 361 -20.64 -10.15 6.32
C ALA A 361 -20.15 -9.78 7.73
N LEU A 362 -18.84 -9.64 7.94
CA LEU A 362 -18.27 -9.12 9.19
C LEU A 362 -18.71 -7.68 9.43
N LYS A 363 -18.61 -6.82 8.41
CA LYS A 363 -19.01 -5.41 8.50
C LYS A 363 -20.52 -5.24 8.73
N GLY A 364 -21.32 -6.17 8.21
CA GLY A 364 -22.77 -6.20 8.41
C GLY A 364 -23.22 -6.88 9.72
N ASP A 365 -22.30 -7.26 10.61
CA ASP A 365 -22.58 -8.02 11.84
C ASP A 365 -23.32 -9.35 11.62
N TRP A 366 -23.20 -9.94 10.43
CA TRP A 366 -23.86 -11.19 10.08
C TRP A 366 -23.14 -12.41 10.63
N LEU A 367 -21.83 -12.33 10.85
CA LEU A 367 -21.03 -13.40 11.44
C LEU A 367 -20.81 -13.17 12.95
N PRO A 368 -20.97 -14.19 13.80
CA PRO A 368 -20.58 -14.10 15.21
C PRO A 368 -19.09 -13.74 15.33
N ASN A 369 -18.78 -12.63 16.00
CA ASN A 369 -17.41 -12.11 16.13
C ASN A 369 -17.09 -11.67 17.57
N ASP A 370 -17.96 -11.97 18.53
CA ASP A 370 -17.77 -11.58 19.92
C ASP A 370 -16.90 -12.60 20.67
N PRO A 371 -15.90 -12.15 21.44
CA PRO A 371 -15.03 -13.02 22.23
C PRO A 371 -15.74 -13.61 23.46
N ALA A 372 -16.79 -12.93 23.96
CA ALA A 372 -17.47 -13.29 25.19
C ALA A 372 -18.18 -14.65 25.09
N SER A 373 -18.72 -14.97 23.92
CA SER A 373 -19.41 -16.24 23.66
C SER A 373 -18.45 -17.41 23.40
N HIS A 374 -17.15 -17.15 23.21
CA HIS A 374 -16.18 -18.15 22.77
C HIS A 374 -14.87 -18.09 23.58
N PRO A 375 -14.83 -18.67 24.80
CA PRO A 375 -13.67 -18.59 25.71
C PRO A 375 -12.35 -19.10 25.13
N GLU A 376 -12.39 -20.16 24.31
CA GLU A 376 -11.19 -20.69 23.66
C GLU A 376 -10.61 -19.72 22.63
N ILE A 377 -11.48 -19.03 21.88
CA ILE A 377 -11.07 -18.03 20.89
C ILE A 377 -10.53 -16.78 21.60
N ALA A 378 -11.21 -16.35 22.67
CA ALA A 378 -10.74 -15.26 23.52
C ALA A 378 -9.33 -15.54 24.08
N ALA A 379 -9.07 -16.75 24.58
CA ALA A 379 -7.75 -17.13 25.08
C ALA A 379 -6.66 -17.09 23.98
N LEU A 380 -6.97 -17.53 22.76
CA LEU A 380 -6.05 -17.45 21.62
C LEU A 380 -5.77 -16.00 21.20
N ARG A 381 -6.80 -15.14 21.19
CA ARG A 381 -6.66 -13.70 20.92
C ARG A 381 -5.80 -13.02 21.98
N ASP A 382 -6.03 -13.31 23.26
CA ASP A 382 -5.26 -12.73 24.35
C ASP A 382 -3.79 -13.18 24.28
N ARG A 383 -3.55 -14.45 23.91
CA ARG A 383 -2.20 -14.96 23.62
C ARG A 383 -1.58 -14.27 22.40
N TYR A 384 -2.35 -13.98 21.35
CA TYR A 384 -1.88 -13.18 20.23
C TYR A 384 -1.39 -11.80 20.72
N TRP A 385 -2.18 -11.08 21.50
CA TRP A 385 -1.78 -9.77 22.03
C TRP A 385 -0.59 -9.83 23.00
N GLU A 386 -0.41 -10.93 23.72
CA GLU A 386 0.79 -11.15 24.53
C GLU A 386 2.06 -11.18 23.67
N PHE A 387 2.02 -11.93 22.55
CA PHE A 387 3.17 -12.05 21.65
C PHE A 387 3.34 -10.85 20.73
N GLU A 388 2.24 -10.25 20.26
CA GLU A 388 2.23 -9.01 19.49
C GLU A 388 2.97 -7.90 20.24
N ARG A 389 2.73 -7.77 21.56
CA ARG A 389 3.40 -6.77 22.39
C ARG A 389 4.92 -6.95 22.48
N ARG A 390 5.43 -8.16 22.22
CA ARG A 390 6.87 -8.47 22.20
C ARG A 390 7.54 -8.10 20.88
N LEU A 391 6.76 -7.79 19.84
CA LEU A 391 7.31 -7.33 18.56
C LEU A 391 8.07 -6.02 18.76
N GLN A 392 9.23 -5.96 18.10
CA GLN A 392 10.09 -4.79 18.05
C GLN A 392 9.90 -4.10 16.69
N PRO A 393 9.40 -2.86 16.64
CA PRO A 393 9.32 -2.10 15.40
C PRO A 393 10.71 -1.82 14.84
N ASP A 394 10.80 -1.61 13.52
CA ASP A 394 12.05 -1.26 12.84
C ASP A 394 12.71 -0.02 13.48
N ARG A 395 14.01 -0.09 13.77
CA ARG A 395 14.78 1.13 14.03
C ARG A 395 15.20 1.68 12.69
N VAL A 396 14.80 2.92 12.44
CA VAL A 396 14.95 3.52 11.13
C VAL A 396 16.01 4.61 11.10
N ILE A 397 16.65 4.77 9.94
CA ILE A 397 17.58 5.87 9.67
C ILE A 397 17.26 6.50 8.31
N GLY A 398 17.34 7.83 8.27
CA GLY A 398 17.28 8.58 7.01
C GLY A 398 18.47 8.21 6.12
N GLY A 399 18.20 8.02 4.84
CA GLY A 399 19.21 7.63 3.86
C GLY A 399 18.86 8.13 2.47
N VAL A 400 19.74 7.79 1.52
CA VAL A 400 19.60 8.15 0.12
C VAL A 400 19.62 6.89 -0.71
N ALA A 401 18.55 6.65 -1.46
CA ALA A 401 18.45 5.63 -2.48
C ALA A 401 18.95 6.16 -3.81
N ASP A 402 19.73 5.34 -4.48
CA ASP A 402 20.16 5.57 -5.84
C ASP A 402 19.79 4.34 -6.64
N TRP A 403 18.87 4.53 -7.59
CA TRP A 403 18.31 3.48 -8.43
C TRP A 403 18.82 3.68 -9.87
N ASN A 404 18.50 2.77 -10.78
CA ASN A 404 19.15 2.69 -12.09
C ASN A 404 18.78 3.83 -13.08
N GLU A 405 18.10 4.89 -12.64
CA GLU A 405 17.66 6.01 -13.49
C GLU A 405 18.67 7.17 -13.56
N GLY A 406 19.93 6.84 -13.81
CA GLY A 406 20.99 7.84 -13.96
C GLY A 406 20.82 8.70 -15.21
N GLU A 407 20.91 10.02 -15.08
CA GLU A 407 20.65 10.97 -16.19
C GLU A 407 21.80 11.96 -16.41
N ASN A 408 22.00 12.33 -17.68
CA ASN A 408 22.90 13.43 -18.04
C ASN A 408 22.26 14.77 -17.67
N ALA A 409 23.08 15.82 -17.58
CA ALA A 409 22.61 17.15 -17.22
C ALA A 409 22.78 18.10 -18.41
N GLN A 410 21.86 19.04 -18.59
CA GLN A 410 22.01 20.10 -19.59
C GLN A 410 22.70 21.33 -18.99
N VAL A 411 23.54 22.01 -19.77
CA VAL A 411 24.19 23.26 -19.32
C VAL A 411 23.15 24.36 -19.22
N GLY A 412 22.98 24.98 -18.06
CA GLY A 412 22.25 26.24 -17.96
C GLY A 412 23.05 27.36 -18.64
N VAL A 413 22.58 27.88 -19.77
CA VAL A 413 23.27 28.94 -20.52
C VAL A 413 23.34 30.17 -19.62
N ARG A 414 24.57 30.60 -19.30
CA ARG A 414 24.84 31.69 -18.34
C ARG A 414 24.22 31.44 -16.94
N GLY A 415 24.10 30.18 -16.55
CA GLY A 415 23.49 29.78 -15.27
C GLY A 415 21.96 29.81 -15.24
N SER A 416 21.31 30.06 -16.39
CA SER A 416 19.85 30.03 -16.47
C SER A 416 19.31 28.61 -16.39
N TYR A 417 18.41 28.34 -15.44
CA TYR A 417 17.69 27.06 -15.34
C TYR A 417 16.57 26.91 -16.37
N THR A 418 16.24 27.99 -17.09
CA THR A 418 15.19 28.03 -18.12
C THR A 418 15.72 28.03 -19.55
N VAL A 419 17.02 28.29 -19.72
CA VAL A 419 17.70 28.28 -21.02
C VAL A 419 18.75 27.19 -20.99
N LEU A 420 18.33 26.00 -21.40
CA LEU A 420 19.17 24.81 -21.42
C LEU A 420 19.97 24.77 -22.74
N GLY A 421 21.26 24.47 -22.61
CA GLY A 421 22.21 24.30 -23.70
C GLY A 421 22.51 22.81 -23.95
N GLU A 422 23.72 22.53 -24.43
CA GLU A 422 24.15 21.15 -24.75
C GLU A 422 24.10 20.22 -23.54
N GLU A 423 23.78 18.96 -23.81
CA GLU A 423 23.85 17.89 -22.82
C GLU A 423 25.31 17.62 -22.43
N VAL A 424 25.56 17.52 -21.13
CA VAL A 424 26.85 17.12 -20.56
C VAL A 424 26.74 15.69 -20.06
N PRO A 425 27.49 14.75 -20.64
CA PRO A 425 27.48 13.37 -20.20
C PRO A 425 27.98 13.26 -18.76
N ARG A 426 27.42 12.32 -18.01
CA ARG A 426 27.93 11.97 -16.69
C ARG A 426 29.37 11.50 -16.80
N GLY A 427 30.21 12.02 -15.91
CA GLY A 427 31.64 11.77 -15.95
C GLY A 427 32.42 12.44 -14.84
N ASN A 428 33.73 12.21 -14.88
CA ASN A 428 34.69 12.82 -13.98
C ASN A 428 34.93 14.29 -14.32
N ILE A 429 35.58 15.01 -13.41
CA ILE A 429 36.04 16.38 -13.68
C ILE A 429 37.23 16.29 -14.64
N ARG A 430 37.00 16.63 -15.92
CA ARG A 430 38.02 16.59 -16.99
C ARG A 430 39.30 17.35 -16.63
N PHE A 431 39.15 18.49 -15.96
CA PHE A 431 40.26 19.32 -15.50
C PHE A 431 41.23 18.57 -14.58
N LEU A 432 40.74 17.62 -13.78
CA LEU A 432 41.57 16.80 -12.88
C LEU A 432 42.16 15.56 -13.57
N GLY A 433 42.19 15.51 -14.90
CA GLY A 433 42.77 14.41 -15.68
C GLY A 433 41.90 13.15 -15.76
N GLY A 434 40.66 13.20 -15.25
CA GLY A 434 39.72 12.08 -15.37
C GLY A 434 39.12 11.98 -16.78
N PRO A 435 38.72 10.78 -17.24
CA PRO A 435 38.05 10.61 -18.53
C PRO A 435 36.78 11.46 -18.60
N GLY A 436 36.58 12.10 -19.75
CA GLY A 436 35.53 13.10 -19.95
C GLY A 436 34.10 12.56 -20.05
N SER A 437 33.96 11.25 -20.13
CA SER A 437 32.72 10.49 -19.98
C SER A 437 33.08 9.18 -19.28
N ARG A 438 32.19 8.68 -18.42
CA ARG A 438 32.26 7.29 -17.95
C ARG A 438 31.35 6.47 -18.87
N THR A 439 31.92 5.89 -19.93
CA THR A 439 31.18 5.12 -20.95
C THR A 439 30.62 3.77 -20.45
N TYR A 440 30.89 3.41 -19.19
CA TYR A 440 30.53 2.11 -18.58
C TYR A 440 29.64 2.26 -17.33
N LEU A 441 28.81 3.31 -17.27
CA LEU A 441 27.88 3.46 -16.15
C LEU A 441 26.61 2.66 -16.42
N GLU A 442 26.44 1.53 -15.73
CA GLU A 442 25.20 0.74 -15.73
C GLU A 442 24.09 1.38 -14.86
N SER A 443 24.45 2.36 -14.02
CA SER A 443 23.57 3.04 -13.07
C SER A 443 23.87 4.56 -13.04
N SER A 444 23.58 5.26 -11.93
CA SER A 444 23.85 6.70 -11.78
C SER A 444 25.33 7.10 -11.92
N GLY A 445 26.26 6.19 -11.60
CA GLY A 445 27.68 6.49 -11.45
C GLY A 445 28.16 6.71 -10.01
N ARG A 446 27.24 6.68 -9.03
CA ARG A 446 27.53 7.00 -7.63
C ARG A 446 28.19 5.86 -6.88
N LEU A 447 27.76 4.62 -7.11
CA LEU A 447 28.40 3.46 -6.51
C LEU A 447 29.85 3.35 -7.00
N GLU A 448 30.07 3.59 -8.28
CA GLU A 448 31.40 3.64 -8.89
C GLU A 448 32.21 4.81 -8.33
N LEU A 449 31.58 5.98 -8.11
CA LEU A 449 32.23 7.10 -7.44
C LEU A 449 32.63 6.74 -6.01
N ALA A 450 31.75 6.13 -5.23
CA ALA A 450 32.00 5.69 -3.86
C ALA A 450 33.12 4.65 -3.79
N ARG A 451 33.10 3.64 -4.69
CA ARG A 451 34.17 2.64 -4.81
C ARG A 451 35.51 3.26 -5.16
N ASN A 452 35.54 4.27 -6.03
CA ASN A 452 36.77 5.00 -6.35
C ASN A 452 37.30 5.81 -5.16
N TYR A 453 36.41 6.49 -4.41
CA TYR A 453 36.82 7.22 -3.20
C TYR A 453 37.35 6.28 -2.11
N ALA A 454 36.69 5.14 -1.90
CA ALA A 454 37.06 4.15 -0.89
C ALA A 454 38.13 3.14 -1.36
N SER A 455 38.66 3.27 -2.57
CA SER A 455 39.69 2.37 -3.10
C SER A 455 40.99 2.51 -2.32
N ASP A 456 41.64 1.38 -2.06
CA ASP A 456 43.02 1.25 -1.58
C ASP A 456 44.05 2.03 -2.42
N LYS A 457 43.78 2.23 -3.72
CA LYS A 457 44.60 3.04 -4.63
C LYS A 457 44.44 4.55 -4.43
N ASN A 458 43.44 5.00 -3.65
CA ASN A 458 43.26 6.39 -3.26
C ASN A 458 43.71 6.61 -1.81
N PRO A 459 44.97 7.00 -1.57
CA PRO A 459 45.50 7.15 -0.20
C PRO A 459 44.89 8.34 0.55
N LEU A 460 44.25 9.30 -0.14
CA LEU A 460 43.73 10.52 0.49
C LEU A 460 42.63 10.19 1.50
N THR A 461 41.70 9.31 1.16
CA THR A 461 40.60 8.90 2.06
C THR A 461 41.13 8.31 3.36
N ALA A 462 42.09 7.39 3.25
CA ALA A 462 42.74 6.78 4.41
C ALA A 462 43.51 7.82 5.25
N ARG A 463 44.26 8.74 4.61
CA ARG A 463 45.01 9.79 5.30
C ARG A 463 44.11 10.75 6.08
N VAL A 464 43.02 11.21 5.47
CA VAL A 464 42.04 12.07 6.13
C VAL A 464 41.39 11.35 7.32
N PHE A 465 41.01 10.08 7.13
CA PHE A 465 40.41 9.29 8.20
C PHE A 465 41.38 9.08 9.38
N VAL A 466 42.63 8.68 9.12
CA VAL A 466 43.66 8.52 10.16
C VAL A 466 43.89 9.83 10.91
N ASN A 467 43.94 10.96 10.20
CA ASN A 467 44.10 12.26 10.83
C ASN A 467 42.92 12.64 11.74
N ARG A 468 41.69 12.34 11.31
CA ARG A 468 40.50 12.54 12.15
C ARG A 468 40.54 11.65 13.40
N VAL A 469 40.87 10.38 13.26
CA VAL A 469 41.02 9.46 14.40
C VAL A 469 42.12 9.96 15.35
N TRP A 470 43.26 10.38 14.82
CA TRP A 470 44.36 10.95 15.61
C TRP A 470 43.91 12.21 16.37
N HIS A 471 43.22 13.14 15.69
CA HIS A 471 42.65 14.33 16.33
C HIS A 471 41.69 13.97 17.48
N TYR A 472 40.79 13.00 17.27
CA TYR A 472 39.87 12.57 18.32
C TYR A 472 40.57 11.94 19.53
N LEU A 473 41.69 11.25 19.31
CA LEU A 473 42.44 10.57 20.38
C LEU A 473 43.41 11.49 21.13
N PHE A 474 44.03 12.46 20.43
CA PHE A 474 45.13 13.26 20.95
C PHE A 474 44.83 14.77 21.05
N GLY A 475 43.65 15.21 20.62
CA GLY A 475 43.20 16.60 20.69
C GLY A 475 43.65 17.49 19.52
N GLU A 476 44.70 17.11 18.78
CA GLU A 476 45.15 17.78 17.56
C GLU A 476 45.40 16.72 16.47
N GLY A 477 45.02 17.01 15.22
CA GLY A 477 45.36 16.16 14.08
C GLY A 477 46.85 16.29 13.72
N LEU A 478 47.41 15.26 13.06
CA LEU A 478 48.72 15.35 12.39
C LEU A 478 48.75 16.55 11.45
N VAL A 479 47.71 16.72 10.63
CA VAL A 479 47.39 17.98 9.97
C VAL A 479 46.31 18.67 10.82
N ARG A 480 46.65 19.82 11.41
CA ARG A 480 45.73 20.55 12.31
C ARG A 480 44.46 21.04 11.64
N THR A 481 44.51 21.34 10.34
CA THR A 481 43.33 21.58 9.53
C THR A 481 42.70 20.25 9.11
N VAL A 482 41.97 19.63 10.04
CA VAL A 482 41.48 18.24 9.95
C VAL A 482 40.74 17.91 8.64
N ASP A 483 40.07 18.89 8.03
CA ASP A 483 39.30 18.73 6.79
C ASP A 483 39.98 19.28 5.52
N ASN A 484 41.18 19.87 5.65
CA ASN A 484 41.89 20.49 4.52
C ASN A 484 43.31 19.95 4.37
N PHE A 485 43.48 19.03 3.42
CA PHE A 485 44.76 18.43 3.04
C PHE A 485 45.34 19.03 1.74
N GLY A 486 44.70 20.08 1.24
CA GLY A 486 45.13 20.79 0.03
C GLY A 486 46.21 21.83 0.33
N GLN A 487 46.54 22.66 -0.66
CA GLN A 487 47.52 23.74 -0.51
C GLN A 487 47.14 24.80 0.54
N LEU A 488 45.85 24.89 0.88
CA LEU A 488 45.32 25.79 1.90
C LEU A 488 45.29 25.14 3.29
N GLY A 489 45.68 23.87 3.41
CA GLY A 489 45.81 23.17 4.68
C GLY A 489 47.14 23.46 5.37
N GLU A 490 47.19 23.21 6.67
CA GLU A 490 48.44 23.25 7.42
C GLU A 490 49.33 22.06 7.04
N LYS A 491 50.65 22.24 7.22
CA LYS A 491 51.61 21.15 7.03
C LYS A 491 51.55 20.20 8.24
N PRO A 492 51.79 18.89 8.05
CA PRO A 492 51.90 17.94 9.14
C PRO A 492 53.00 18.28 10.15
#